data_AF-A0A845YZ63-F1
#
_entry.id   AF-A0A845YZ63-F1
#
_cell.length_a   1.000
_cell.length_b   1.000
_cell.length_c   1.000
_cell.angle_alpha   90.00
_cell.angle_beta   90.00
_cell.angle_gamma   90.00
#
_symmetry.space_group_name_H-M   'P 1'
#
loop_
_entity.id
_entity.type
_entity.pdbx_description
1 polymer ?
#
loop_
_entity_poly.entity_id
_entity_poly.type
_entity_poly.pdbx_seq_one_letter_code
_entity_poly.pdbx_strand_id
1 'polypeptide(L)'
;MSNIPNINFSNLFFQRFPLSIKFFHFRWIYLLGVFSYGLLMVNPEIATAQANKKSFEICSEELLSVGLSDAEVANACGAALKPRGLSGCVTKIYDSTTEELSAEDILFSCQRVRRFDELGTCVETINESVTDNSNQAAILESCRLSLLPERFSFCVVGLNTNVGLTTEELLSNCLNPDE
;
A
#
# COMPACT_ATOMS: atom_id res chain seq x y z
N MET A 1 -24.36 14.39 22.36
CA MET A 1 -23.75 15.34 23.32
C MET A 1 -23.23 14.58 24.52
N SER A 2 -21.92 14.36 24.58
CA SER A 2 -21.23 13.79 25.75
C SER A 2 -20.12 14.77 26.10
N ASN A 3 -20.22 15.35 27.30
CA ASN A 3 -19.38 16.43 27.81
C ASN A 3 -17.94 15.96 28.05
N ILE A 4 -16.98 16.76 27.58
CA ILE A 4 -15.55 16.68 27.90
C ILE A 4 -15.31 17.57 29.12
N PRO A 5 -14.72 17.07 30.22
CA PRO A 5 -14.23 17.95 31.28
C PRO A 5 -12.83 18.50 30.93
N ASN A 6 -12.75 19.82 30.95
CA ASN A 6 -11.56 20.65 30.82
C ASN A 6 -10.81 20.67 32.17
N ILE A 7 -9.53 20.31 32.18
CA ILE A 7 -8.66 20.39 33.36
C ILE A 7 -7.49 21.32 33.07
N ASN A 8 -7.52 22.46 33.76
CA ASN A 8 -6.55 23.55 33.71
C ASN A 8 -5.52 23.35 34.85
N PHE A 9 -4.27 23.03 34.48
CA PHE A 9 -3.15 22.93 35.43
C PHE A 9 -2.38 24.26 35.48
N SER A 10 -3.02 25.27 36.06
CA SER A 10 -2.34 26.45 36.56
C SER A 10 -2.19 26.30 38.07
N ASN A 11 -0.94 26.42 38.57
CA ASN A 11 -0.53 26.54 39.98
C ASN A 11 -0.11 25.24 40.71
N LEU A 12 1.16 24.89 40.55
CA LEU A 12 2.00 24.34 41.64
C LEU A 12 3.29 25.18 41.65
N PHE A 13 3.20 26.40 42.17
CA PHE A 13 3.65 26.76 43.51
C PHE A 13 5.09 26.32 43.82
N PHE A 14 6.02 27.16 43.36
CA PHE A 14 7.07 27.78 44.17
C PHE A 14 7.34 27.10 45.53
N GLN A 15 8.43 26.36 45.62
CA GLN A 15 9.19 26.29 46.86
C GLN A 15 10.64 26.71 46.61
N ARG A 16 10.96 27.82 47.25
CA ARG A 16 12.23 28.52 47.29
C ARG A 16 13.00 27.98 48.49
N PHE A 17 14.21 27.47 48.29
CA PHE A 17 15.18 27.31 49.37
C PHE A 17 16.57 27.81 48.93
N PRO A 18 17.34 28.43 49.84
CA PRO A 18 18.37 29.40 49.48
C PRO A 18 19.80 28.87 49.65
N LEU A 19 20.75 29.69 49.18
CA LEU A 19 22.11 29.89 49.71
C LEU A 19 23.04 28.66 49.80
N SER A 20 24.05 28.61 48.93
CA SER A 20 25.37 29.21 49.24
C SER A 20 26.42 28.74 48.24
N ILE A 21 27.03 29.71 47.58
CA ILE A 21 28.26 29.55 46.78
C ILE A 21 29.39 29.13 47.73
N LYS A 22 30.16 28.10 47.38
CA LYS A 22 31.62 28.07 47.59
C LYS A 22 32.29 26.94 46.79
N PHE A 23 33.01 27.39 45.76
CA PHE A 23 34.26 26.83 45.25
C PHE A 23 34.93 25.81 46.21
N PHE A 24 35.03 24.54 45.82
CA PHE A 24 36.23 23.73 46.09
C PHE A 24 36.21 22.40 45.33
N HIS A 25 37.37 22.02 44.79
CA HIS A 25 37.76 20.72 44.22
C HIS A 25 37.35 20.35 42.79
N PHE A 26 37.96 21.10 41.87
CA PHE A 26 38.31 20.81 40.48
C PHE A 26 39.21 19.56 40.28
N ARG A 27 38.92 18.43 40.96
CA ARG A 27 39.75 17.20 40.87
C ARG A 27 38.93 15.90 40.81
N TRP A 28 37.70 16.01 40.30
CA TRP A 28 36.79 14.89 40.02
C TRP A 28 36.26 14.97 38.57
N ILE A 29 37.06 15.50 37.64
CA ILE A 29 36.68 15.70 36.23
C ILE A 29 37.10 14.52 35.32
N TYR A 30 37.83 13.52 35.83
CA TYR A 30 38.38 12.42 35.00
C TYR A 30 37.64 11.07 35.10
N LEU A 31 36.36 11.05 35.50
CA LEU A 31 35.50 9.84 35.39
C LEU A 31 34.16 10.08 34.66
N LEU A 32 33.96 11.25 34.06
CA LEU A 32 32.76 11.59 33.27
C LEU A 32 33.09 11.86 31.79
N GLY A 33 34.11 11.18 31.26
CA GLY A 33 34.64 11.43 29.90
C GLY A 33 34.14 10.50 28.80
N VAL A 34 33.19 9.58 29.09
CA VAL A 34 32.69 8.61 28.09
C VAL A 34 31.17 8.46 28.20
N PHE A 35 30.42 9.54 28.03
CA PHE A 35 28.95 9.46 27.87
C PHE A 35 28.40 10.60 26.99
N SER A 36 29.17 11.06 25.99
CA SER A 36 28.76 12.13 25.08
C SER A 36 28.40 11.68 23.65
N TYR A 37 28.32 10.38 23.39
CA TYR A 37 27.64 9.88 22.19
C TYR A 37 26.24 9.40 22.59
N GLY A 38 25.37 10.37 22.88
CA GLY A 38 23.95 10.13 23.07
C GLY A 38 23.38 9.50 21.82
N LEU A 39 22.77 8.32 21.99
CA LEU A 39 21.86 7.73 21.03
C LEU A 39 20.86 8.79 20.56
N LEU A 40 20.91 9.16 19.29
CA LEU A 40 19.72 9.64 18.58
C LEU A 40 18.76 8.45 18.54
N MET A 41 17.93 8.30 19.57
CA MET A 41 16.79 7.41 19.56
C MET A 41 15.81 7.95 18.52
N VAL A 42 15.87 7.40 17.30
CA VAL A 42 14.85 7.62 16.28
C VAL A 42 13.58 6.96 16.79
N ASN A 43 12.57 7.75 17.19
CA ASN A 43 11.27 7.22 17.62
C ASN A 43 10.57 6.56 16.42
N PRO A 44 10.37 5.23 16.41
CA PRO A 44 9.81 4.52 15.26
C PRO A 44 8.35 4.91 14.97
N GLU A 45 7.62 5.42 15.98
CA GLU A 45 6.21 5.81 15.85
C GLU A 45 5.99 6.90 14.78
N ILE A 46 6.86 7.91 14.73
CA ILE A 46 6.72 9.03 13.78
C ILE A 46 6.94 8.54 12.34
N ALA A 47 7.92 7.66 12.13
CA ALA A 47 8.22 7.10 10.82
C ALA A 47 7.03 6.27 10.27
N THR A 48 6.38 5.48 11.13
CA THR A 48 5.19 4.69 10.72
C THR A 48 3.97 5.56 10.41
N ALA A 49 3.71 6.59 11.20
CA ALA A 49 2.58 7.50 10.98
C ALA A 49 2.72 8.28 9.65
N GLN A 50 3.93 8.77 9.34
CA GLN A 50 4.21 9.46 8.09
C GLN A 50 4.13 8.53 6.87
N ALA A 51 4.66 7.31 6.98
CA ALA A 51 4.56 6.30 5.92
C ALA A 51 3.10 5.93 5.62
N ASN A 52 2.26 5.81 6.67
CA ASN A 52 0.82 5.58 6.51
C ASN A 52 0.14 6.75 5.81
N LYS A 53 0.36 8.00 6.28
CA LYS A 53 -0.21 9.19 5.63
C LYS A 53 0.12 9.23 4.14
N LYS A 54 1.38 9.02 3.77
CA LYS A 54 1.82 9.07 2.37
C LYS A 54 1.18 7.97 1.51
N SER A 55 0.88 6.80 2.07
CA SER A 55 0.17 5.74 1.35
C SER A 55 -1.28 6.11 1.04
N PHE A 56 -1.98 6.81 1.95
CA PHE A 56 -3.34 7.30 1.68
C PHE A 56 -3.33 8.43 0.65
N GLU A 57 -2.38 9.36 0.72
CA GLU A 57 -2.21 10.44 -0.27
C GLU A 57 -2.04 9.86 -1.68
N ILE A 58 -1.09 8.94 -1.85
CA ILE A 58 -0.85 8.27 -3.15
C ILE A 58 -2.10 7.53 -3.62
N CYS A 59 -2.75 6.79 -2.71
CA CYS A 59 -3.97 6.07 -3.07
C CYS A 59 -5.05 7.00 -3.62
N SER A 60 -5.29 8.13 -2.96
CA SER A 60 -6.28 9.09 -3.44
C SER A 60 -5.89 9.73 -4.76
N GLU A 61 -4.62 10.14 -4.92
CA GLU A 61 -4.12 10.77 -6.15
C GLU A 61 -4.27 9.82 -7.34
N GLU A 62 -3.86 8.57 -7.18
CA GLU A 62 -3.91 7.54 -8.22
C GLU A 62 -5.35 7.16 -8.59
N LEU A 63 -6.23 6.92 -7.61
CA LEU A 63 -7.62 6.55 -7.91
C LEU A 63 -8.42 7.70 -8.53
N LEU A 64 -8.17 8.95 -8.14
CA LEU A 64 -8.75 10.12 -8.80
C LEU A 64 -8.25 10.26 -10.25
N SER A 65 -6.99 9.90 -10.52
CA SER A 65 -6.40 10.03 -11.86
C SER A 65 -7.04 9.11 -12.91
N VAL A 66 -7.64 8.00 -12.48
CA VAL A 66 -8.40 7.08 -13.35
C VAL A 66 -9.90 7.40 -13.41
N GLY A 67 -10.32 8.54 -12.85
CA GLY A 67 -11.68 9.08 -13.01
C GLY A 67 -12.70 8.65 -11.95
N LEU A 68 -12.28 7.97 -10.88
CA LEU A 68 -13.18 7.61 -9.77
C LEU A 68 -13.65 8.85 -8.98
N SER A 69 -14.84 8.80 -8.41
CA SER A 69 -15.38 9.93 -7.65
C SER A 69 -14.70 10.10 -6.28
N ASP A 70 -14.70 11.32 -5.74
CA ASP A 70 -14.16 11.63 -4.40
C ASP A 70 -14.71 10.70 -3.31
N ALA A 71 -16.01 10.36 -3.39
CA ALA A 71 -16.67 9.50 -2.41
C ALA A 71 -16.19 8.04 -2.49
N GLU A 72 -16.04 7.51 -3.71
CA GLU A 72 -15.52 6.16 -3.93
C GLU A 72 -14.06 6.06 -3.53
N VAL A 73 -13.25 7.05 -3.87
CA VAL A 73 -11.83 7.13 -3.50
C VAL A 73 -11.68 7.16 -1.97
N ALA A 74 -12.44 8.02 -1.29
CA ALA A 74 -12.40 8.12 0.16
C ALA A 74 -12.80 6.79 0.83
N ASN A 75 -13.83 6.13 0.30
CA ASN A 75 -14.28 4.82 0.81
C ASN A 75 -13.22 3.73 0.57
N ALA A 76 -12.74 3.60 -0.66
CA ALA A 76 -11.80 2.57 -1.07
C ALA A 76 -10.46 2.68 -0.35
N CYS A 77 -9.82 3.85 -0.38
CA CYS A 77 -8.55 4.07 0.29
C CYS A 77 -8.69 3.94 1.81
N GLY A 78 -9.79 4.41 2.40
CA GLY A 78 -10.07 4.30 3.83
C GLY A 78 -10.31 2.87 4.31
N ALA A 79 -10.89 2.01 3.46
CA ALA A 79 -11.14 0.60 3.76
C ALA A 79 -9.94 -0.32 3.45
N ALA A 80 -8.98 0.14 2.64
CA ALA A 80 -7.85 -0.66 2.19
C ALA A 80 -6.86 -0.98 3.31
N LEU A 81 -6.51 -2.26 3.46
CA LEU A 81 -5.43 -2.68 4.35
C LEU A 81 -4.05 -2.15 3.89
N LYS A 82 -3.87 -1.99 2.57
CA LYS A 82 -2.67 -1.44 1.95
C LYS A 82 -3.09 -0.42 0.88
N PRO A 83 -3.34 0.87 1.24
CA PRO A 83 -3.87 1.86 0.31
C PRO A 83 -3.06 1.99 -0.99
N ARG A 84 -1.74 2.11 -0.88
CA ARG A 84 -0.84 2.16 -2.06
C ARG A 84 -0.90 0.90 -2.92
N GLY A 85 -1.05 -0.27 -2.30
CA GLY A 85 -1.17 -1.53 -3.06
C GLY A 85 -2.49 -1.59 -3.81
N LEU A 86 -3.60 -1.17 -3.18
CA LEU A 86 -4.90 -1.11 -3.82
C LEU A 86 -4.87 -0.19 -5.04
N SER A 87 -4.38 1.04 -4.89
CA SER A 87 -4.32 2.01 -5.99
C SER A 87 -3.37 1.56 -7.10
N GLY A 88 -2.21 1.00 -6.74
CA GLY A 88 -1.27 0.41 -7.71
C GLY A 88 -1.86 -0.77 -8.50
N CYS A 89 -2.73 -1.59 -7.90
CA CYS A 89 -3.47 -2.63 -8.63
C CYS A 89 -4.42 -2.01 -9.65
N VAL A 90 -5.17 -0.97 -9.25
CA VAL A 90 -6.14 -0.32 -10.13
C VAL A 90 -5.46 0.38 -11.30
N THR A 91 -4.46 1.22 -11.03
CA THR A 91 -3.76 1.97 -12.10
C THR A 91 -3.03 1.05 -13.05
N LYS A 92 -2.35 0.02 -12.55
CA LYS A 92 -1.68 -0.98 -13.41
C LYS A 92 -2.65 -1.70 -14.35
N ILE A 93 -3.84 -2.07 -13.88
CA ILE A 93 -4.86 -2.70 -14.74
C ILE A 93 -5.44 -1.67 -15.70
N TYR A 94 -5.78 -0.48 -15.21
CA TYR A 94 -6.36 0.59 -16.02
C TYR A 94 -5.44 0.97 -17.19
N ASP A 95 -4.14 1.14 -16.94
CA ASP A 95 -3.14 1.54 -17.94
C ASP A 95 -2.86 0.44 -18.98
N SER A 96 -3.10 -0.83 -18.63
CA SER A 96 -2.88 -2.00 -19.51
C SER A 96 -4.17 -2.51 -20.17
N THR A 97 -5.30 -1.83 -19.98
CA THR A 97 -6.60 -2.22 -20.54
C THR A 97 -7.13 -1.15 -21.49
N THR A 98 -8.14 -1.51 -22.29
CA THR A 98 -8.87 -0.59 -23.17
C THR A 98 -10.17 -0.14 -22.51
N GLU A 99 -10.96 0.70 -23.19
CA GLU A 99 -12.23 1.26 -22.68
C GLU A 99 -13.32 0.22 -22.33
N GLU A 100 -13.06 -1.08 -22.51
CA GLU A 100 -13.98 -2.16 -22.12
C GLU A 100 -14.13 -2.29 -20.60
N LEU A 101 -13.09 -1.98 -19.82
CA LEU A 101 -13.12 -2.07 -18.36
C LEU A 101 -13.22 -0.70 -17.71
N SER A 102 -14.26 -0.50 -16.91
CA SER A 102 -14.42 0.72 -16.13
C SER A 102 -13.49 0.72 -14.91
N ALA A 103 -13.07 1.92 -14.47
CA ALA A 103 -12.23 2.06 -13.27
C ALA A 103 -12.91 1.47 -12.02
N GLU A 104 -14.24 1.54 -11.95
CA GLU A 104 -15.08 0.99 -10.89
C GLU A 104 -15.04 -0.55 -10.86
N ASP A 105 -15.14 -1.20 -12.03
CA ASP A 105 -15.08 -2.67 -12.14
C ASP A 105 -13.68 -3.20 -11.79
N ILE A 106 -12.64 -2.47 -12.20
CA ILE A 106 -11.25 -2.75 -11.83
C ILE A 106 -11.07 -2.60 -10.32
N LEU A 107 -11.53 -1.49 -9.74
CA LEU A 107 -11.48 -1.25 -8.30
C LEU A 107 -12.18 -2.36 -7.52
N PHE A 108 -13.39 -2.73 -7.94
CA PHE A 108 -14.15 -3.81 -7.34
C PHE A 108 -13.37 -5.14 -7.36
N SER A 109 -12.69 -5.44 -8.46
CA SER A 109 -11.87 -6.65 -8.59
C SER A 109 -10.64 -6.62 -7.68
N CYS A 110 -9.92 -5.50 -7.62
CA CYS A 110 -8.76 -5.33 -6.74
C CYS A 110 -9.17 -5.45 -5.26
N GLN A 111 -10.31 -4.91 -4.84
CA GLN A 111 -10.79 -4.99 -3.45
C GLN A 111 -11.11 -6.42 -2.98
N ARG A 112 -11.32 -7.36 -3.90
CA ARG A 112 -11.66 -8.76 -3.59
C ARG A 112 -10.44 -9.65 -3.37
N VAL A 113 -9.23 -9.14 -3.56
CA VAL A 113 -7.98 -9.88 -3.34
C VAL A 113 -7.14 -9.24 -2.24
N ARG A 114 -6.25 -10.03 -1.65
CA ARG A 114 -5.27 -9.53 -0.66
C ARG A 114 -3.88 -9.29 -1.25
N ARG A 115 -3.63 -9.80 -2.45
CA ARG A 115 -2.35 -9.70 -3.18
C ARG A 115 -2.51 -8.74 -4.36
N PHE A 116 -2.71 -7.47 -4.03
CA PHE A 116 -2.99 -6.41 -5.01
C PHE A 116 -1.92 -6.36 -6.11
N ASP A 117 -0.64 -6.35 -5.72
CA ASP A 117 0.49 -6.24 -6.65
C ASP A 117 0.55 -7.43 -7.63
N GLU A 118 0.27 -8.64 -7.14
CA GLU A 118 0.26 -9.86 -7.97
C GLU A 118 -0.92 -9.87 -8.96
N LEU A 119 -2.11 -9.42 -8.53
CA LEU A 119 -3.27 -9.32 -9.42
C LEU A 119 -2.99 -8.31 -10.54
N GLY A 120 -2.54 -7.10 -10.20
CA GLY A 120 -2.23 -6.08 -11.20
C GLY A 120 -1.16 -6.57 -12.18
N THR A 121 -0.08 -7.18 -11.67
CA THR A 121 1.00 -7.72 -12.50
C THR A 121 0.54 -8.86 -13.39
N CYS A 122 -0.35 -9.73 -12.90
CA CYS A 122 -0.94 -10.80 -13.71
C CYS A 122 -1.67 -10.26 -14.94
N VAL A 123 -2.54 -9.27 -14.74
CA VAL A 123 -3.37 -8.69 -15.80
C VAL A 123 -2.50 -7.94 -16.81
N GLU A 124 -1.64 -7.04 -16.33
CA GLU A 124 -0.69 -6.28 -17.16
C GLU A 124 0.16 -7.21 -18.03
N THR A 125 0.77 -8.24 -17.42
CA THR A 125 1.64 -9.19 -18.12
C THR A 125 0.90 -9.91 -19.25
N ILE A 126 -0.35 -10.34 -19.02
CA ILE A 126 -1.13 -11.03 -20.06
C ILE A 126 -1.55 -10.04 -21.14
N ASN A 127 -2.13 -8.89 -20.78
CA ASN A 127 -2.60 -7.88 -21.73
C ASN A 127 -1.48 -7.37 -22.64
N GLU A 128 -0.27 -7.16 -22.12
CA GLU A 128 0.88 -6.74 -22.92
C GLU A 128 1.40 -7.84 -23.87
N SER A 129 1.04 -9.10 -23.61
CA SER A 129 1.55 -10.26 -24.35
C SER A 129 0.56 -10.85 -25.35
N VAL A 130 -0.74 -10.63 -25.17
CA VAL A 130 -1.78 -11.11 -26.10
C VAL A 130 -2.05 -10.06 -27.18
N THR A 131 -2.29 -10.50 -28.40
CA THR A 131 -2.58 -9.58 -29.53
C THR A 131 -4.06 -9.18 -29.56
N ASP A 132 -4.92 -9.92 -28.86
CA ASP A 132 -6.36 -9.71 -28.81
C ASP A 132 -6.79 -9.08 -27.49
N ASN A 133 -7.30 -7.86 -27.57
CA ASN A 133 -7.76 -7.07 -26.42
C ASN A 133 -9.23 -7.34 -26.06
N SER A 134 -9.96 -8.18 -26.79
CA SER A 134 -11.37 -8.49 -26.51
C SER A 134 -11.59 -9.37 -25.27
N ASN A 135 -10.50 -9.82 -24.65
CA ASN A 135 -10.52 -10.76 -23.52
C ASN A 135 -10.21 -10.13 -22.16
N GLN A 136 -10.17 -8.80 -22.06
CA GLN A 136 -9.69 -8.10 -20.87
C GLN A 136 -10.48 -8.43 -19.60
N ALA A 137 -11.81 -8.54 -19.70
CA ALA A 137 -12.65 -8.95 -18.58
C ALA A 137 -12.37 -10.40 -18.14
N ALA A 138 -12.18 -11.31 -19.09
CA ALA A 138 -11.86 -12.71 -18.82
C ALA A 138 -10.46 -12.86 -18.19
N ILE A 139 -9.49 -12.06 -18.64
CA ILE A 139 -8.13 -12.00 -18.07
C ILE A 139 -8.18 -11.53 -16.62
N LEU A 140 -8.88 -10.42 -16.34
CA LEU A 140 -9.04 -9.89 -14.99
C LEU A 140 -9.68 -10.91 -14.04
N GLU A 141 -10.78 -11.54 -14.46
CA GLU A 141 -11.45 -12.55 -13.64
C GLU A 141 -10.58 -13.79 -13.42
N SER A 142 -9.88 -14.28 -14.45
CA SER A 142 -9.00 -15.45 -14.33
C SER A 142 -7.81 -15.18 -13.41
N CYS A 143 -7.18 -14.02 -13.52
CA CYS A 143 -6.13 -13.59 -12.59
C CYS A 143 -6.66 -13.49 -11.15
N ARG A 144 -7.88 -12.99 -10.95
CA ARG A 144 -8.52 -12.87 -9.63
C ARG A 144 -8.86 -14.24 -9.02
N LEU A 145 -9.24 -15.22 -9.84
CA LEU A 145 -9.54 -16.59 -9.43
C LEU A 145 -8.27 -17.40 -9.12
N SER A 146 -7.14 -17.05 -9.73
CA SER A 146 -5.87 -17.75 -9.51
C SER A 146 -5.36 -17.63 -8.07
N LEU A 147 -4.94 -18.76 -7.51
CA LEU A 147 -4.26 -18.82 -6.23
C LEU A 147 -2.82 -18.29 -6.29
N LEU A 148 -2.24 -18.10 -7.48
CA LEU A 148 -0.90 -17.55 -7.72
C LEU A 148 -0.91 -16.74 -9.03
N PRO A 149 -1.43 -15.50 -9.02
CA PRO A 149 -1.63 -14.69 -10.22
C PRO A 149 -0.38 -14.55 -11.10
N GLU A 150 0.80 -14.28 -10.52
CA GLU A 150 2.04 -14.17 -11.31
C GLU A 150 2.45 -15.50 -11.98
N ARG A 151 2.30 -16.62 -11.28
CA ARG A 151 2.59 -17.94 -11.87
C ARG A 151 1.61 -18.27 -12.99
N PHE A 152 0.35 -17.85 -12.83
CA PHE A 152 -0.69 -18.01 -13.82
C PHE A 152 -0.41 -17.18 -15.07
N SER A 153 -0.02 -15.91 -14.96
CA SER A 153 0.34 -15.11 -16.14
C SER A 153 1.52 -15.68 -16.90
N PHE A 154 2.55 -16.20 -16.22
CA PHE A 154 3.66 -16.89 -16.90
C PHE A 154 3.24 -18.15 -17.64
N CYS A 155 2.25 -18.90 -17.12
CA CYS A 155 1.68 -20.04 -17.84
C CYS A 155 1.02 -19.57 -19.15
N VAL A 156 0.14 -18.58 -19.07
CA VAL A 156 -0.61 -18.06 -20.22
C VAL A 156 0.34 -17.52 -21.28
N VAL A 157 1.25 -16.60 -20.91
CA VAL A 157 2.18 -15.96 -21.85
C VAL A 157 3.19 -16.96 -22.43
N GLY A 158 3.69 -17.88 -21.60
CA GLY A 158 4.64 -18.90 -22.03
C GLY A 158 4.06 -19.85 -23.08
N LEU A 159 2.78 -20.19 -22.96
CA LEU A 159 2.07 -21.06 -23.91
C LEU A 159 1.53 -20.30 -25.13
N ASN A 160 1.12 -19.04 -24.98
CA ASN A 160 0.59 -18.20 -26.07
C ASN A 160 1.52 -18.10 -27.28
N THR A 161 2.84 -18.17 -27.07
CA THR A 161 3.83 -18.06 -28.15
C THR A 161 4.09 -19.35 -28.92
N ASN A 162 3.77 -20.51 -28.35
CA ASN A 162 4.20 -21.82 -28.87
C ASN A 162 3.04 -22.77 -29.17
N VAL A 163 1.85 -22.47 -28.68
CA VAL A 163 0.67 -23.33 -28.79
C VAL A 163 -0.41 -22.57 -29.55
N GLY A 164 -1.02 -23.20 -30.56
CA GLY A 164 -2.07 -22.58 -31.39
C GLY A 164 -3.45 -22.53 -30.72
N LEU A 165 -3.50 -22.32 -29.39
CA LEU A 165 -4.72 -22.16 -28.61
C LEU A 165 -5.13 -20.69 -28.56
N THR A 166 -6.42 -20.41 -28.37
CA THR A 166 -6.92 -19.06 -28.12
C THR A 166 -6.56 -18.57 -26.72
N THR A 167 -6.66 -17.26 -26.48
CA THR A 167 -6.42 -16.69 -25.14
C THR A 167 -7.36 -17.31 -24.10
N GLU A 168 -8.63 -17.51 -24.43
CA GLU A 168 -9.62 -18.13 -23.54
C GLU A 168 -9.28 -19.58 -23.20
N GLU A 169 -8.83 -20.37 -24.18
CA GLU A 169 -8.39 -21.75 -23.96
C GLU A 169 -7.16 -21.78 -23.04
N LEU A 170 -6.21 -20.86 -23.22
CA LEU A 170 -5.04 -20.74 -22.36
C LEU A 170 -5.39 -20.32 -20.93
N LEU A 171 -6.28 -19.34 -20.77
CA LEU A 171 -6.78 -18.91 -19.45
C LEU A 171 -7.43 -20.09 -18.72
N SER A 172 -8.27 -20.88 -19.41
CA SER A 172 -8.92 -22.05 -18.83
C SER A 172 -7.91 -23.12 -18.41
N ASN A 173 -7.02 -23.52 -19.32
CA ASN A 173 -6.05 -24.61 -19.10
C ASN A 173 -5.01 -24.26 -18.02
N CYS A 174 -4.60 -22.99 -17.94
CA CYS A 174 -3.65 -22.54 -16.91
C CYS A 174 -4.30 -22.36 -15.53
N LEU A 175 -5.62 -22.12 -15.46
CA LEU A 175 -6.34 -21.94 -14.20
C LEU A 175 -6.66 -23.27 -13.54
N ASN A 176 -7.07 -24.27 -14.34
CA ASN A 176 -7.38 -25.62 -13.90
C ASN A 176 -6.76 -26.64 -14.87
N PRO A 177 -5.49 -27.01 -14.69
CA PRO A 177 -4.89 -28.06 -15.53
C PRO A 177 -5.54 -29.40 -15.24
N ASP A 178 -5.90 -30.15 -16.29
CA ASP A 178 -6.37 -31.53 -16.16
C ASP A 178 -5.26 -32.40 -15.51
N GLU A 179 -5.64 -33.24 -14.54
CA GLU A 179 -4.73 -34.15 -13.80
C GLU A 179 -4.25 -35.35 -14.63
#